data_AF-A0A968TLR5-F1
#
_entry.id   AF-A0A968TLR5-F1
#
_cell.length_a   1.000
_cell.length_b   1.000
_cell.length_c   1.000
_cell.angle_alpha   90.00
_cell.angle_beta   90.00
_cell.angle_gamma   90.00
#
_symmetry.space_group_name_H-M   'P 1'
#
loop_
_entity.id
_entity.type
_entity.pdbx_description
1 polymer ?
#
loop_
_entity_poly.entity_id
_entity_poly.type
_entity_poly.pdbx_seq_one_letter_code
_entity_poly.pdbx_strand_id
1 'polypeptide(L)'
;MLRRRILIGVGGGIAAYKVCQVVSRLAQAEADVRVVMTEGAAQFVTPLTFATLSRHPAYSDVDFWQPHHGKPLHTELGEWAEVLAIAPLTANTLGKLAYGMADNLLTNIVLASTCPILLAPAMNTDMWQQRSVQRSWDLLLEDPRYHATGPGSGLLACDRVGSGRMAAPTEIQAHLESLLYAQGQRDLAGKRILISAGGTREFLDPVRFIGNPATGKMGIALAQAALHRGAEVTLVHAAVAPKLLGMIPDAHLIEADSAIEMQQALEQQFDRAHWIIMAAAVADVRPETYSAEKLPKRSLPACLPLASVPDIVANLSQRKQPHQCLIGFAAQSGDIVTPALEKLERKNLDAIATNPIDQPHSGFGSDRNQAVFLDQSGRRVAIEPCSKLEMAHRLYDFVRSIKS
;
A
#
# COMPACT_ATOMS: atom_id res chain seq x y z
N MET A 1 11.97 7.18 -5.31
CA MET A 1 11.64 7.22 -6.76
C MET A 1 12.69 7.91 -7.61
N LEU A 2 13.55 8.76 -7.05
CA LEU A 2 14.61 9.47 -7.77
C LEU A 2 15.36 8.58 -8.78
N ARG A 3 15.32 8.97 -10.05
CA ARG A 3 16.01 8.34 -11.21
C ARG A 3 15.68 6.86 -11.46
N ARG A 4 14.60 6.33 -10.89
CA ARG A 4 14.13 4.98 -11.21
C ARG A 4 13.55 4.97 -12.63
N ARG A 5 13.96 3.98 -13.44
CA ARG A 5 13.53 3.84 -14.84
C ARG A 5 12.22 3.08 -14.93
N ILE A 6 11.13 3.79 -15.22
CA ILE A 6 9.76 3.25 -15.24
C ILE A 6 9.21 3.35 -16.66
N LEU A 7 8.77 2.24 -17.21
CA LEU A 7 8.11 2.21 -18.51
C LEU A 7 6.60 1.99 -18.35
N ILE A 8 5.81 2.91 -18.89
CA ILE A 8 4.34 2.85 -18.84
C ILE A 8 3.79 2.49 -20.22
N GLY A 9 3.24 1.28 -20.35
CA GLY A 9 2.46 0.83 -21.49
C GLY A 9 0.99 1.25 -21.37
N VAL A 10 0.47 1.94 -22.39
CA VAL A 10 -0.92 2.46 -22.39
C VAL A 10 -1.76 1.71 -23.42
N GLY A 11 -2.79 1.00 -22.94
CA GLY A 11 -3.80 0.33 -23.77
C GLY A 11 -4.94 1.26 -24.20
N GLY A 12 -5.61 0.90 -25.29
CA GLY A 12 -6.75 1.64 -25.84
C GLY A 12 -8.04 1.50 -25.05
N GLY A 13 -8.24 2.34 -24.03
CA GLY A 13 -9.49 2.42 -23.30
C GLY A 13 -9.70 3.77 -22.62
N ILE A 14 -10.94 4.06 -22.23
CA ILE A 14 -11.32 5.36 -21.64
C ILE A 14 -10.51 5.70 -20.38
N ALA A 15 -9.94 4.73 -19.67
CA ALA A 15 -9.10 5.00 -18.51
C ALA A 15 -7.71 5.57 -18.84
N ALA A 16 -7.31 5.65 -20.12
CA ALA A 16 -6.02 6.20 -20.55
C ALA A 16 -5.76 7.62 -20.02
N TYR A 17 -6.77 8.50 -19.92
CA TYR A 17 -6.58 9.84 -19.37
C TYR A 17 -6.15 9.84 -17.88
N LYS A 18 -6.52 8.81 -17.11
CA LYS A 18 -6.10 8.68 -15.70
C LYS A 18 -4.62 8.35 -15.59
N VAL A 19 -4.04 7.71 -16.61
CA VAL A 19 -2.62 7.38 -16.69
C VAL A 19 -1.77 8.64 -16.79
N CYS A 20 -2.30 9.72 -17.35
CA CYS A 20 -1.65 11.04 -17.32
C CYS A 20 -1.32 11.48 -15.88
N GLN A 21 -2.21 11.20 -14.92
CA GLN A 21 -1.94 11.51 -13.51
C GLN A 21 -0.85 10.62 -12.92
N VAL A 22 -0.78 9.35 -13.32
CA VAL A 22 0.30 8.43 -12.91
C VAL A 22 1.64 8.97 -13.41
N VAL A 23 1.75 9.24 -14.71
CA VAL A 23 2.98 9.76 -15.33
C VAL A 23 3.40 11.09 -14.71
N SER A 24 2.46 12.03 -14.53
CA SER A 24 2.72 13.33 -13.91
C SER A 24 3.28 13.19 -12.49
N ARG A 25 2.69 12.32 -11.66
CA ARG A 25 3.16 12.09 -10.28
C ARG A 25 4.52 11.42 -10.22
N LEU A 26 4.76 10.42 -11.08
CA LEU A 26 6.05 9.75 -11.15
C LEU A 26 7.15 10.74 -11.58
N ALA A 27 6.89 11.58 -12.58
CA ALA A 27 7.80 12.63 -13.00
C ALA A 27 8.05 13.70 -11.91
N GLN A 28 7.00 14.11 -11.17
CA GLN A 28 7.13 14.99 -10.00
C GLN A 28 7.95 14.35 -8.86
N ALA A 29 7.91 13.02 -8.74
CA ALA A 29 8.75 12.25 -7.83
C ALA A 29 10.16 11.96 -8.39
N GLU A 30 10.54 12.67 -9.47
CA GLU A 30 11.84 12.60 -10.14
C GLU A 30 12.20 11.20 -10.67
N ALA A 31 11.21 10.37 -10.99
CA ALA A 31 11.42 9.15 -11.75
C ALA A 31 11.70 9.45 -13.24
N ASP A 32 12.51 8.61 -13.87
CA ASP A 32 12.73 8.64 -15.32
C ASP A 32 11.64 7.78 -15.97
N VAL A 33 10.64 8.44 -16.56
CA VAL A 33 9.43 7.79 -17.07
C VAL A 33 9.44 7.81 -18.58
N ARG A 34 9.31 6.64 -19.21
CA ARG A 34 9.03 6.53 -20.65
C ARG A 34 7.64 5.94 -20.86
N VAL A 35 6.98 6.33 -21.93
CA VAL A 35 5.61 5.90 -22.24
C VAL A 35 5.58 5.23 -23.60
N VAL A 36 4.89 4.09 -23.69
CA VAL A 36 4.62 3.36 -24.94
C VAL A 36 3.12 3.24 -25.08
N MET A 37 2.59 3.66 -26.22
CA MET A 37 1.15 3.71 -26.48
C MET A 37 0.80 2.71 -27.59
N THR A 38 -0.25 1.93 -27.36
CA THR A 38 -0.91 1.21 -28.46
C THR A 38 -1.62 2.19 -29.39
N GLU A 39 -1.86 1.82 -30.65
CA GLU A 39 -2.68 2.63 -31.58
C GLU A 39 -4.04 3.02 -30.97
N GLY A 40 -4.68 2.08 -30.27
CA GLY A 40 -5.95 2.34 -29.59
C GLY A 40 -5.83 3.37 -28.46
N ALA A 41 -4.70 3.44 -27.75
CA ALA A 41 -4.48 4.46 -26.72
C ALA A 41 -4.35 5.86 -27.31
N ALA A 42 -3.70 5.97 -28.48
CA ALA A 42 -3.52 7.24 -29.19
C ALA A 42 -4.85 7.87 -29.63
N GLN A 43 -5.93 7.09 -29.73
CA GLN A 43 -7.29 7.59 -30.00
C GLN A 43 -7.93 8.30 -28.79
N PHE A 44 -7.49 8.00 -27.56
CA PHE A 44 -8.03 8.60 -26.34
C PHE A 44 -7.17 9.75 -25.81
N VAL A 45 -5.85 9.60 -25.88
CA VAL A 45 -4.88 10.60 -25.42
C VAL A 45 -3.77 10.66 -26.46
N THR A 46 -3.35 11.86 -26.86
CA THR A 46 -2.31 12.01 -27.87
C THR A 46 -0.91 11.78 -27.28
N PRO A 47 0.07 11.32 -28.07
CA PRO A 47 1.47 11.16 -27.62
C PRO A 47 2.06 12.45 -27.02
N LEU A 48 1.67 13.62 -27.53
CA LEU A 48 2.12 14.93 -27.03
C LEU A 48 1.87 15.11 -25.53
N THR A 49 0.72 14.67 -25.02
CA THR A 49 0.38 14.81 -23.60
C THR A 49 1.37 14.01 -22.74
N PHE A 50 1.61 12.75 -23.08
CA PHE A 50 2.54 11.91 -22.34
C PHE A 50 3.98 12.39 -22.49
N ALA A 51 4.37 12.88 -23.66
CA ALA A 51 5.71 13.40 -23.87
C ALA A 51 5.98 14.65 -23.02
N THR A 52 4.99 15.54 -22.92
CA THR A 52 5.07 16.75 -22.08
C THR A 52 5.13 16.39 -20.60
N LEU A 53 4.33 15.44 -20.13
CA LEU A 53 4.28 15.04 -18.71
C LEU A 53 5.52 14.27 -18.28
N SER A 54 6.02 13.38 -19.12
CA SER A 54 7.20 12.54 -18.83
C SER A 54 8.52 13.25 -19.12
N ARG A 55 8.52 14.28 -19.98
CA ARG A 55 9.71 14.95 -20.53
C ARG A 55 10.57 14.05 -21.42
N HIS A 56 10.00 12.97 -21.93
CA HIS A 56 10.61 12.05 -22.89
C HIS A 56 9.67 11.79 -24.07
N PRO A 57 10.15 11.32 -25.23
CA PRO A 57 9.25 10.88 -26.30
C PRO A 57 8.25 9.82 -25.80
N ALA A 58 7.00 9.94 -26.22
CA ALA A 58 6.01 8.88 -26.06
C ALA A 58 6.00 8.04 -27.33
N TYR A 59 6.43 6.78 -27.21
CA TYR A 59 6.60 5.87 -28.33
C TYR A 59 5.28 5.19 -28.70
N SER A 60 5.14 4.81 -29.96
CA SER A 60 4.00 4.03 -30.46
C SER A 60 4.45 3.09 -31.58
N ASP A 61 3.50 2.38 -32.19
CA ASP A 61 3.81 1.41 -33.25
C ASP A 61 4.44 2.06 -34.49
N VAL A 62 4.25 3.38 -34.70
CA VAL A 62 4.93 4.14 -35.76
C VAL A 62 6.44 4.24 -35.54
N ASP A 63 6.90 4.16 -34.29
CA ASP A 63 8.32 4.26 -33.93
C ASP A 63 9.02 2.89 -33.94
N PHE A 64 8.24 1.81 -34.07
CA PHE A 64 8.73 0.46 -33.82
C PHE A 64 9.80 0.02 -34.83
N TRP A 65 9.49 0.12 -36.13
CA TRP A 65 10.35 -0.36 -37.21
C TRP A 65 11.01 0.80 -37.96
N GLN A 66 11.82 1.58 -37.26
CA GLN A 66 12.56 2.71 -37.85
C GLN A 66 14.02 2.35 -38.13
N PRO A 67 14.53 2.57 -39.36
CA PRO A 67 15.88 2.15 -39.77
C PRO A 67 17.01 2.97 -39.12
N HIS A 68 16.68 4.05 -38.41
CA HIS A 68 17.64 4.98 -37.79
C HIS A 68 17.91 4.66 -36.30
N HIS A 69 17.23 3.67 -35.71
CA HIS A 69 17.59 3.20 -34.37
C HIS A 69 18.75 2.20 -34.46
N GLY A 70 19.87 2.51 -33.81
CA GLY A 70 21.05 1.62 -33.77
C GLY A 70 20.80 0.31 -33.02
N LYS A 71 19.86 0.30 -32.07
CA LYS A 71 19.39 -0.88 -31.35
C LYS A 71 17.89 -1.07 -31.58
N PRO A 72 17.37 -2.30 -31.73
CA PRO A 72 15.92 -2.50 -31.87
C PRO A 72 15.16 -1.90 -30.69
N LEU A 73 14.26 -0.96 -30.95
CA LEU A 73 13.62 -0.12 -29.94
C LEU A 73 12.95 -0.93 -28.81
N HIS A 74 12.27 -2.03 -29.17
CA HIS A 74 11.61 -2.89 -28.20
C HIS A 74 12.59 -3.54 -27.20
N THR A 75 13.78 -3.94 -27.65
CA THR A 75 14.85 -4.48 -26.78
C THR A 75 15.47 -3.39 -25.92
N GLU A 76 15.68 -2.19 -26.48
CA GLU A 76 16.23 -1.05 -25.73
C GLU A 76 15.30 -0.68 -24.57
N LEU A 77 14.01 -0.50 -24.84
CA LEU A 77 13.03 -0.14 -23.81
C LEU A 77 12.82 -1.27 -22.79
N GLY A 78 12.85 -2.53 -23.23
CA GLY A 78 12.74 -3.70 -22.36
C GLY A 78 13.90 -3.83 -21.37
N GLU A 79 15.15 -3.63 -21.82
CA GLU A 79 16.34 -3.67 -20.95
C GLU A 79 16.50 -2.40 -20.10
N TRP A 80 16.01 -1.26 -20.60
CA TRP A 80 16.09 0.01 -19.88
C TRP A 80 15.18 0.04 -18.66
N ALA A 81 14.00 -0.59 -18.72
CA ALA A 81 13.01 -0.55 -17.65
C ALA A 81 13.45 -1.35 -16.42
N GLU A 82 13.39 -0.74 -15.22
CA GLU A 82 13.49 -1.45 -13.95
C GLU A 82 12.14 -2.02 -13.50
N VAL A 83 11.05 -1.41 -13.99
CA VAL A 83 9.68 -1.88 -13.79
C VAL A 83 8.81 -1.41 -14.95
N LEU A 84 7.83 -2.23 -15.31
CA LEU A 84 6.83 -1.94 -16.33
C LEU A 84 5.45 -1.80 -15.67
N ALA A 85 4.61 -0.88 -16.14
CA ALA A 85 3.18 -0.93 -15.85
C ALA A 85 2.37 -0.87 -17.15
N ILE A 86 1.33 -1.69 -17.24
CA ILE A 86 0.37 -1.67 -18.35
C ILE A 86 -0.95 -1.15 -17.80
N ALA A 87 -1.24 0.11 -18.11
CA ALA A 87 -2.37 0.86 -17.59
C ALA A 87 -2.93 1.78 -18.68
N PRO A 88 -4.23 1.65 -19.05
CA PRO A 88 -5.07 0.49 -18.77
C PRO A 88 -4.58 -0.75 -19.52
N LEU A 89 -4.65 -1.91 -18.86
CA LEU A 89 -4.61 -3.20 -19.55
C LEU A 89 -6.01 -3.52 -20.09
N THR A 90 -6.15 -3.51 -21.42
CA THR A 90 -7.42 -3.86 -22.09
C THR A 90 -7.53 -5.37 -22.26
N ALA A 91 -8.74 -5.88 -22.53
CA ALA A 91 -8.96 -7.30 -22.82
C ALA A 91 -8.12 -7.80 -24.02
N ASN A 92 -7.95 -6.97 -25.05
CA ASN A 92 -7.13 -7.29 -26.21
C ASN A 92 -5.66 -7.46 -25.85
N THR A 93 -5.07 -6.49 -25.14
CA THR A 93 -3.68 -6.59 -24.69
C THR A 93 -3.50 -7.75 -23.73
N LEU A 94 -4.43 -7.97 -22.79
CA LEU A 94 -4.40 -9.12 -21.89
C LEU A 94 -4.35 -10.45 -22.65
N GLY A 95 -5.23 -10.63 -23.64
CA GLY A 95 -5.23 -11.84 -24.48
C GLY A 95 -3.89 -12.04 -25.19
N LYS A 96 -3.32 -10.97 -25.77
CA LYS A 96 -2.02 -11.04 -26.44
C LYS A 96 -0.90 -11.47 -25.48
N LEU A 97 -0.85 -10.87 -24.29
CA LEU A 97 0.16 -11.18 -23.28
C LEU A 97 0.06 -12.63 -22.81
N ALA A 98 -1.16 -13.10 -22.52
CA ALA A 98 -1.41 -14.45 -22.00
C ALA A 98 -0.95 -15.56 -22.97
N TYR A 99 -0.93 -15.29 -24.28
CA TYR A 99 -0.52 -16.25 -25.31
C TYR A 99 0.82 -15.90 -25.98
N GLY A 100 1.57 -14.92 -25.46
CA GLY A 100 2.87 -14.53 -26.00
C GLY A 100 2.82 -13.92 -27.41
N MET A 101 1.71 -13.28 -27.80
CA MET A 101 1.61 -12.58 -29.07
C MET A 101 2.39 -11.26 -29.02
N ALA A 102 3.20 -11.01 -30.06
CA ALA A 102 4.11 -9.86 -30.15
C ALA A 102 3.92 -9.10 -31.46
N ASP A 103 2.70 -8.59 -31.69
CA ASP A 103 2.33 -7.96 -32.96
C ASP A 103 2.45 -6.43 -32.95
N ASN A 104 2.85 -5.83 -31.82
CA ASN A 104 3.04 -4.39 -31.68
C ASN A 104 4.21 -4.04 -30.74
N LEU A 105 4.60 -2.76 -30.67
CA LEU A 105 5.78 -2.32 -29.90
C LEU A 105 5.66 -2.71 -28.42
N LEU A 106 4.50 -2.45 -27.80
CA LEU A 106 4.27 -2.73 -26.39
C LEU A 106 4.43 -4.22 -26.05
N THR A 107 3.81 -5.10 -26.83
CA THR A 107 3.86 -6.55 -26.58
C THR A 107 5.26 -7.12 -26.84
N ASN A 108 5.98 -6.60 -27.84
CA ASN A 108 7.39 -6.95 -28.07
C ASN A 108 8.29 -6.52 -26.91
N ILE A 109 8.08 -5.32 -26.36
CA ILE A 109 8.83 -4.85 -25.18
C ILE A 109 8.60 -5.78 -23.99
N VAL A 110 7.36 -6.20 -23.74
CA VAL A 110 7.02 -7.10 -22.63
C VAL A 110 7.72 -8.46 -22.76
N LEU A 111 7.83 -9.01 -23.97
CA LEU A 111 8.58 -10.24 -24.21
C LEU A 111 10.10 -10.04 -24.12
N ALA A 112 10.59 -8.85 -24.47
CA ALA A 112 12.02 -8.53 -24.42
C ALA A 112 12.49 -8.04 -23.04
N SER A 113 11.59 -7.80 -22.08
CA SER A 113 11.93 -7.35 -20.72
C SER A 113 12.04 -8.51 -19.72
N THR A 114 12.81 -8.32 -18.66
CA THR A 114 12.89 -9.26 -17.53
C THR A 114 12.46 -8.66 -16.21
N CYS A 115 12.08 -7.37 -16.21
CA CYS A 115 11.67 -6.65 -15.02
C CYS A 115 10.25 -7.05 -14.56
N PRO A 116 9.88 -6.77 -13.30
CA PRO A 116 8.50 -6.92 -12.84
C PRO A 116 7.53 -6.07 -13.65
N ILE A 117 6.30 -6.56 -13.85
CA ILE A 117 5.27 -5.93 -14.67
C ILE A 117 3.99 -5.78 -13.85
N LEU A 118 3.54 -4.55 -13.63
CA LEU A 118 2.27 -4.23 -13.01
C LEU A 118 1.15 -4.16 -14.06
N LEU A 119 0.09 -4.92 -13.84
CA LEU A 119 -1.10 -4.96 -14.67
C LEU A 119 -2.23 -4.18 -13.99
N ALA A 120 -2.73 -3.13 -14.66
CA ALA A 120 -3.88 -2.35 -14.21
C ALA A 120 -5.06 -2.52 -15.18
N PRO A 121 -5.87 -3.58 -15.04
CA PRO A 121 -6.96 -3.88 -15.96
C PRO A 121 -8.03 -2.78 -15.94
N ALA A 122 -8.55 -2.45 -17.12
CA ALA A 122 -9.70 -1.56 -17.25
C ALA A 122 -10.57 -1.96 -18.44
N MET A 123 -11.79 -2.38 -18.16
CA MET A 123 -12.78 -2.76 -19.16
C MET A 123 -14.18 -2.76 -18.55
N ASN A 124 -15.20 -2.89 -19.40
CA ASN A 124 -16.58 -3.04 -18.95
C ASN A 124 -16.74 -4.31 -18.08
N THR A 125 -17.64 -4.30 -17.09
CA THR A 125 -17.91 -5.45 -16.19
C THR A 125 -18.22 -6.73 -16.94
N ASP A 126 -19.07 -6.66 -17.96
CA ASP A 126 -19.52 -7.83 -18.72
C ASP A 126 -18.35 -8.40 -19.55
N MET A 127 -17.41 -7.54 -19.98
CA MET A 127 -16.15 -7.97 -20.60
C MET A 127 -15.23 -8.64 -19.59
N TRP A 128 -15.04 -8.02 -18.42
CA TRP A 128 -14.19 -8.56 -17.36
C TRP A 128 -14.64 -9.95 -16.94
N GLN A 129 -15.95 -10.15 -16.76
CA GLN A 129 -16.56 -11.40 -16.33
C GLN A 129 -16.57 -12.49 -17.43
N GLN A 130 -16.19 -12.19 -18.68
CA GLN A 130 -16.12 -13.23 -19.71
C GLN A 130 -15.10 -14.30 -19.33
N ARG A 131 -15.47 -15.56 -19.54
CA ARG A 131 -14.61 -16.72 -19.26
C ARG A 131 -13.26 -16.66 -19.98
N SER A 132 -13.22 -16.14 -21.22
CA SER A 132 -11.98 -15.98 -21.97
C SER A 132 -11.03 -14.94 -21.35
N VAL A 133 -11.58 -13.85 -20.82
CA VAL A 133 -10.82 -12.79 -20.14
C VAL A 133 -10.29 -13.30 -18.81
N GLN A 134 -11.14 -13.92 -17.98
CA GLN A 134 -10.72 -14.50 -16.71
C GLN A 134 -9.64 -15.59 -16.90
N ARG A 135 -9.81 -16.50 -17.87
CA ARG A 135 -8.77 -17.50 -18.19
C ARG A 135 -7.44 -16.88 -18.60
N SER A 136 -7.48 -15.81 -19.40
CA SER A 136 -6.25 -15.13 -19.84
C SER A 136 -5.58 -14.40 -18.67
N TRP A 137 -6.39 -13.83 -17.77
CA TRP A 137 -5.93 -13.20 -16.55
C TRP A 137 -5.25 -14.20 -15.62
N ASP A 138 -5.90 -15.32 -15.32
CA ASP A 138 -5.37 -16.35 -14.44
C ASP A 138 -4.07 -16.95 -15.01
N LEU A 139 -4.05 -17.29 -16.30
CA LEU A 139 -2.85 -17.81 -16.99
C LEU A 139 -1.68 -16.83 -16.91
N LEU A 140 -1.94 -15.53 -17.11
CA LEU A 140 -0.88 -14.51 -17.07
C LEU A 140 -0.30 -14.35 -15.66
N LEU A 141 -1.12 -14.52 -14.62
CA LEU A 141 -0.70 -14.41 -13.22
C LEU A 141 0.02 -15.65 -12.68
N GLU A 142 0.07 -16.76 -13.43
CA GLU A 142 0.93 -17.90 -13.11
C GLU A 142 2.43 -17.53 -13.23
N ASP A 143 2.79 -16.57 -14.10
CA ASP A 143 4.15 -16.06 -14.18
C ASP A 143 4.40 -15.02 -13.07
N PRO A 144 5.37 -15.28 -12.16
CA PRO A 144 5.65 -14.41 -11.00
C PRO A 144 6.12 -13.00 -11.39
N ARG A 145 6.55 -12.77 -12.64
CA ARG A 145 6.91 -11.44 -13.15
C ARG A 145 5.71 -10.51 -13.23
N TYR A 146 4.48 -11.05 -13.38
CA TYR A 146 3.27 -10.25 -13.47
C TYR A 146 2.65 -10.04 -12.10
N HIS A 147 2.44 -8.78 -11.77
CA HIS A 147 1.74 -8.30 -10.59
C HIS A 147 0.46 -7.61 -11.03
N ALA A 148 -0.57 -7.66 -10.20
CA ALA A 148 -1.85 -7.08 -10.53
C ALA A 148 -2.30 -6.08 -9.48
N THR A 149 -2.92 -5.01 -9.96
CA THR A 149 -3.99 -4.37 -9.20
C THR A 149 -5.31 -5.03 -9.61
N GLY A 150 -6.17 -5.38 -8.66
CA GLY A 150 -7.53 -5.80 -8.99
C GLY A 150 -8.29 -4.70 -9.76
N PRO A 151 -9.29 -5.05 -10.57
CA PRO A 151 -10.18 -4.03 -11.11
C PRO A 151 -10.98 -3.42 -9.96
N GLY A 152 -10.90 -2.10 -9.81
CA GLY A 152 -11.73 -1.38 -8.85
C GLY A 152 -13.21 -1.57 -9.15
N SER A 153 -14.04 -1.44 -8.10
CA SER A 153 -15.49 -1.32 -8.22
C SER A 153 -15.89 0.17 -8.26
N GLY A 154 -16.97 0.47 -8.99
CA GLY A 154 -17.54 1.82 -9.01
C GLY A 154 -18.29 2.11 -10.30
N LEU A 155 -18.73 3.37 -10.47
CA LEU A 155 -19.39 3.81 -11.70
C LEU A 155 -18.41 3.73 -12.89
N LEU A 156 -18.78 2.93 -13.89
CA LEU A 156 -18.07 2.80 -15.15
C LEU A 156 -18.60 3.82 -16.16
N ALA A 157 -17.85 4.05 -17.25
CA ALA A 157 -18.26 4.99 -18.31
C ALA A 157 -19.56 4.59 -19.05
N CYS A 158 -20.08 3.38 -18.79
CA CYS A 158 -21.38 2.90 -19.29
C CYS A 158 -22.52 3.11 -18.27
N ASP A 159 -22.34 3.99 -17.30
CA ASP A 159 -23.31 4.31 -16.22
C ASP A 159 -23.74 3.13 -15.34
N ARG A 160 -22.97 2.03 -15.37
CA ARG A 160 -23.16 0.87 -14.48
C ARG A 160 -22.16 0.89 -13.34
N VAL A 161 -22.61 0.53 -12.14
CA VAL A 161 -21.73 0.20 -11.01
C VAL A 161 -21.29 -1.25 -11.16
N GLY A 162 -19.98 -1.50 -11.25
CA GLY A 162 -19.46 -2.86 -11.37
C GLY A 162 -17.96 -2.94 -11.24
N SER A 163 -17.43 -4.17 -11.27
CA SER A 163 -15.99 -4.44 -11.35
C SER A 163 -15.50 -4.16 -12.78
N GLY A 164 -14.32 -3.57 -12.90
CA GLY A 164 -13.70 -3.30 -14.21
C GLY A 164 -13.08 -1.91 -14.34
N ARG A 165 -13.20 -1.09 -13.30
CA ARG A 165 -12.55 0.22 -13.25
C ARG A 165 -11.05 0.05 -13.03
N MET A 166 -10.24 0.79 -13.77
CA MET A 166 -8.79 0.85 -13.48
C MET A 166 -8.54 1.32 -12.05
N ALA A 167 -7.57 0.69 -11.38
CA ALA A 167 -7.04 1.12 -10.09
C ALA A 167 -6.74 2.63 -10.06
N ALA A 168 -6.86 3.25 -8.89
CA ALA A 168 -6.63 4.68 -8.76
C ALA A 168 -5.14 5.01 -9.07
N PRO A 169 -4.83 6.20 -9.62
CA PRO A 169 -3.44 6.59 -9.86
C PRO A 169 -2.54 6.51 -8.63
N THR A 170 -3.08 6.75 -7.42
CA THR A 170 -2.35 6.58 -6.15
C THR A 170 -2.00 5.12 -5.86
N GLU A 171 -2.88 4.18 -6.18
CA GLU A 171 -2.66 2.75 -5.96
C GLU A 171 -1.61 2.21 -6.93
N ILE A 172 -1.72 2.58 -8.22
CA ILE A 172 -0.72 2.21 -9.24
C ILE A 172 0.67 2.73 -8.85
N GLN A 173 0.76 3.99 -8.41
CA GLN A 173 2.01 4.56 -7.94
C GLN A 173 2.58 3.79 -6.74
N ALA A 174 1.78 3.55 -5.70
CA ALA A 174 2.23 2.83 -4.50
C ALA A 174 2.70 1.40 -4.81
N HIS A 175 2.01 0.71 -5.74
CA HIS A 175 2.40 -0.62 -6.17
C HIS A 175 3.72 -0.57 -6.97
N LEU A 176 3.88 0.38 -7.90
CA LEU A 176 5.16 0.60 -8.60
C LEU A 176 6.32 0.90 -7.64
N GLU A 177 6.11 1.75 -6.63
CA GLU A 177 7.10 2.02 -5.58
C GLU A 177 7.51 0.73 -4.86
N SER A 178 6.54 -0.13 -4.59
CA SER A 178 6.76 -1.40 -3.90
C SER A 178 7.50 -2.41 -4.78
N LEU A 179 7.17 -2.50 -6.07
CA LEU A 179 7.87 -3.39 -7.02
C LEU A 179 9.32 -2.96 -7.22
N LEU A 180 9.59 -1.66 -7.30
CA LEU A 180 10.95 -1.13 -7.39
C LEU A 180 11.74 -1.39 -6.11
N TYR A 181 11.10 -1.27 -4.95
CA TYR A 181 11.75 -1.56 -3.67
C TYR A 181 12.08 -3.04 -3.52
N ALA A 182 11.06 -3.90 -3.65
CA ALA A 182 11.17 -5.35 -3.43
C ALA A 182 11.71 -6.10 -4.67
N GLN A 183 12.00 -5.40 -5.76
CA GLN A 183 12.43 -5.98 -7.04
C GLN A 183 11.47 -7.07 -7.55
N GLY A 184 10.16 -6.86 -7.35
CA GLY A 184 9.10 -7.83 -7.69
C GLY A 184 9.04 -9.07 -6.79
N GLN A 185 9.85 -9.17 -5.73
CA GLN A 185 9.80 -10.31 -4.83
C GLN A 185 8.50 -10.32 -4.01
N ARG A 186 7.87 -11.50 -3.92
CA ARG A 186 6.75 -11.78 -3.01
C ARG A 186 7.22 -12.56 -1.80
N ASP A 187 8.17 -11.97 -1.09
CA ASP A 187 8.92 -12.61 -0.02
C ASP A 187 8.16 -12.73 1.32
N LEU A 188 6.94 -12.17 1.37
CA LEU A 188 5.97 -12.37 2.44
C LEU A 188 4.83 -13.32 2.04
N ALA A 189 4.92 -13.97 0.88
CA ALA A 189 3.94 -14.97 0.45
C ALA A 189 3.76 -16.07 1.51
N GLY A 190 2.50 -16.40 1.81
CA GLY A 190 2.13 -17.36 2.85
C GLY A 190 2.21 -16.82 4.29
N LYS A 191 2.67 -15.58 4.51
CA LYS A 191 2.57 -14.92 5.81
C LYS A 191 1.18 -14.29 5.98
N ARG A 192 0.71 -14.31 7.22
CA ARG A 192 -0.56 -13.72 7.66
C ARG A 192 -0.20 -12.60 8.61
N ILE A 193 -0.46 -11.37 8.21
CA ILE A 193 0.00 -10.16 8.92
C ILE A 193 -1.23 -9.46 9.51
N LEU A 194 -1.24 -9.36 10.83
CA LEU A 194 -2.27 -8.68 11.60
C LEU A 194 -1.76 -7.29 11.98
N ILE A 195 -2.49 -6.24 11.63
CA ILE A 195 -2.06 -4.86 11.83
C ILE A 195 -3.15 -4.11 12.59
N SER A 196 -2.78 -3.35 13.62
CA SER A 196 -3.67 -2.33 14.21
C SER A 196 -3.35 -0.95 13.65
N ALA A 197 -4.38 -0.13 13.37
CA ALA A 197 -4.19 1.21 12.80
C ALA A 197 -5.19 2.25 13.29
N GLY A 198 -4.78 3.52 13.22
CA GLY A 198 -5.62 4.67 13.56
C GLY A 198 -5.62 4.98 15.06
N GLY A 199 -6.56 5.79 15.52
CA GLY A 199 -6.65 6.25 16.91
C GLY A 199 -7.97 5.83 17.55
N THR A 200 -7.92 5.20 18.72
CA THR A 200 -9.15 4.78 19.41
C THR A 200 -9.95 5.99 19.93
N ARG A 201 -11.25 5.80 20.07
CA ARG A 201 -12.22 6.78 20.56
C ARG A 201 -12.88 6.24 21.81
N GLU A 202 -12.50 6.80 22.95
CA GLU A 202 -13.04 6.43 24.25
C GLU A 202 -14.21 7.36 24.59
N PHE A 203 -15.43 6.90 24.31
CA PHE A 203 -16.64 7.71 24.38
C PHE A 203 -17.06 8.01 25.82
N LEU A 204 -17.38 9.29 26.06
CA LEU A 204 -18.07 9.76 27.27
C LEU A 204 -19.58 9.63 27.12
N ASP A 205 -20.08 10.02 25.95
CA ASP A 205 -21.47 9.96 25.53
C ASP A 205 -21.52 9.68 24.01
N PRO A 206 -22.69 9.52 23.35
CA PRO A 206 -22.75 9.23 21.92
C PRO A 206 -22.16 10.31 20.99
N VAL A 207 -21.73 11.45 21.52
CA VAL A 207 -21.26 12.61 20.76
C VAL A 207 -19.81 12.97 21.08
N ARG A 208 -19.35 12.74 22.31
CA ARG A 208 -18.06 13.20 22.82
C ARG A 208 -17.17 12.01 23.19
N PHE A 209 -15.90 12.08 22.83
CA PHE A 209 -14.90 11.05 23.14
C PHE A 209 -13.53 11.66 23.46
N ILE A 210 -12.68 10.87 24.12
CA ILE A 210 -11.23 11.09 24.25
C ILE A 210 -10.54 10.25 23.18
N GLY A 211 -9.54 10.82 22.50
CA GLY A 211 -8.79 10.08 21.49
C GLY A 211 -7.55 10.83 21.01
N ASN A 212 -6.86 10.24 20.04
CA ASN A 212 -5.58 10.71 19.55
C ASN A 212 -5.70 11.17 18.09
N PRO A 213 -4.89 12.13 17.61
CA PRO A 213 -4.95 12.64 16.23
C PRO A 213 -4.35 11.67 15.18
N ALA A 214 -4.31 10.37 15.48
CA ALA A 214 -3.71 9.38 14.62
C ALA A 214 -4.59 9.10 13.39
N THR A 215 -4.05 9.37 12.20
CA THR A 215 -4.78 9.24 10.94
C THR A 215 -4.83 7.83 10.36
N GLY A 216 -4.09 6.88 10.94
CA GLY A 216 -3.96 5.52 10.42
C GLY A 216 -3.04 5.36 9.19
N LYS A 217 -2.54 6.46 8.60
CA LYS A 217 -1.68 6.42 7.40
C LYS A 217 -0.50 5.44 7.50
N MET A 218 0.11 5.29 8.69
CA MET A 218 1.21 4.34 8.86
C MET A 218 0.75 2.88 8.79
N GLY A 219 -0.35 2.53 9.45
CA GLY A 219 -0.93 1.19 9.38
C GLY A 219 -1.40 0.83 7.96
N ILE A 220 -1.91 1.81 7.21
CA ILE A 220 -2.25 1.64 5.79
C ILE A 220 -1.01 1.38 4.95
N ALA A 221 0.07 2.13 5.16
CA ALA A 221 1.33 1.89 4.45
C ALA A 221 1.93 0.52 4.76
N LEU A 222 1.83 0.06 6.01
CA LEU A 222 2.22 -1.29 6.43
C LEU A 222 1.39 -2.36 5.73
N ALA A 223 0.07 -2.17 5.65
CA ALA A 223 -0.83 -3.08 4.94
C ALA A 223 -0.50 -3.13 3.44
N GLN A 224 -0.29 -1.98 2.79
CA GLN A 224 0.09 -1.91 1.38
C GLN A 224 1.40 -2.65 1.11
N ALA A 225 2.45 -2.35 1.87
CA ALA A 225 3.75 -3.02 1.69
C ALA A 225 3.66 -4.54 1.89
N ALA A 226 2.86 -5.01 2.86
CA ALA A 226 2.62 -6.43 3.07
C ALA A 226 1.90 -7.09 1.89
N LEU A 227 0.78 -6.51 1.45
CA LEU A 227 0.00 -7.01 0.31
C LEU A 227 0.85 -7.08 -0.97
N HIS A 228 1.59 -6.01 -1.28
CA HIS A 228 2.43 -5.95 -2.48
C HIS A 228 3.58 -6.97 -2.45
N ARG A 229 4.01 -7.41 -1.25
CA ARG A 229 5.00 -8.46 -1.05
C ARG A 229 4.38 -9.86 -0.87
N GLY A 230 3.07 -9.99 -1.12
CA GLY A 230 2.35 -11.26 -1.20
C GLY A 230 1.74 -11.79 0.10
N ALA A 231 1.76 -11.01 1.19
CA ALA A 231 1.14 -11.44 2.43
C ALA A 231 -0.39 -11.36 2.41
N GLU A 232 -1.04 -12.18 3.22
CA GLU A 232 -2.44 -11.98 3.61
C GLU A 232 -2.50 -10.97 4.75
N VAL A 233 -3.31 -9.93 4.61
CA VAL A 233 -3.39 -8.84 5.60
C VAL A 233 -4.77 -8.77 6.25
N THR A 234 -4.78 -8.73 7.58
CA THR A 234 -5.94 -8.28 8.36
C THR A 234 -5.60 -6.97 9.06
N LEU A 235 -6.42 -5.94 8.83
CA LEU A 235 -6.29 -4.62 9.44
C LEU A 235 -7.43 -4.38 10.43
N VAL A 236 -7.10 -4.33 11.72
CA VAL A 236 -8.01 -3.84 12.77
C VAL A 236 -7.83 -2.34 12.90
N HIS A 237 -8.88 -1.53 12.72
CA HIS A 237 -8.72 -0.08 12.64
C HIS A 237 -9.76 0.72 13.42
N ALA A 238 -9.32 1.88 13.91
CA ALA A 238 -10.14 2.90 14.57
C ALA A 238 -9.97 4.26 13.89
N ALA A 239 -11.05 5.00 13.64
CA ALA A 239 -10.98 6.38 13.12
C ALA A 239 -10.11 6.58 11.84
N VAL A 240 -10.03 5.58 10.96
CA VAL A 240 -9.31 5.68 9.67
C VAL A 240 -10.25 6.16 8.57
N ALA A 241 -9.83 7.15 7.80
CA ALA A 241 -10.66 7.70 6.73
C ALA A 241 -10.95 6.64 5.64
N PRO A 242 -12.21 6.52 5.15
CA PRO A 242 -12.57 5.53 4.12
C PRO A 242 -11.72 5.59 2.85
N LYS A 243 -11.27 6.79 2.46
CA LYS A 243 -10.36 6.97 1.32
C LYS A 243 -9.03 6.24 1.50
N LEU A 244 -8.51 6.13 2.73
CA LEU A 244 -7.28 5.40 3.02
C LEU A 244 -7.52 3.89 3.03
N LEU A 245 -8.66 3.43 3.55
CA LEU A 245 -9.05 2.02 3.51
C LEU A 245 -9.18 1.52 2.06
N GLY A 246 -9.69 2.37 1.16
CA GLY A 246 -9.74 2.06 -0.28
C GLY A 246 -8.38 1.85 -0.95
N MET A 247 -7.25 2.20 -0.29
CA MET A 247 -5.90 1.96 -0.82
C MET A 247 -5.40 0.52 -0.62
N ILE A 248 -6.14 -0.30 0.13
CA ILE A 248 -5.85 -1.70 0.46
C ILE A 248 -7.08 -2.58 0.24
N PRO A 249 -7.66 -2.60 -0.97
CA PRO A 249 -8.92 -3.29 -1.24
C PRO A 249 -8.87 -4.80 -0.97
N ASP A 250 -7.67 -5.39 -0.97
CA ASP A 250 -7.45 -6.82 -0.77
C ASP A 250 -7.18 -7.20 0.70
N ALA A 251 -7.15 -6.23 1.62
CA ALA A 251 -7.03 -6.51 3.06
C ALA A 251 -8.38 -6.88 3.68
N HIS A 252 -8.38 -7.80 4.65
CA HIS A 252 -9.53 -8.02 5.52
C HIS A 252 -9.61 -6.90 6.56
N LEU A 253 -10.65 -6.06 6.48
CA LEU A 253 -10.82 -4.89 7.34
C LEU A 253 -11.78 -5.21 8.50
N ILE A 254 -11.36 -4.89 9.72
CA ILE A 254 -12.17 -5.01 10.94
C ILE A 254 -12.20 -3.65 11.64
N GLU A 255 -13.38 -3.05 11.72
CA GLU A 255 -13.57 -1.79 12.46
C GLU A 255 -13.69 -2.07 13.96
N ALA A 256 -12.98 -1.27 14.75
CA ALA A 256 -13.01 -1.32 16.21
C ALA A 256 -12.70 0.08 16.74
N ASP A 257 -13.71 0.79 17.22
CA ASP A 257 -13.60 2.21 17.55
C ASP A 257 -12.89 2.44 18.88
N SER A 258 -13.11 1.57 19.88
CA SER A 258 -12.51 1.68 21.21
C SER A 258 -11.32 0.74 21.42
N ALA A 259 -10.49 1.02 22.44
CA ALA A 259 -9.38 0.15 22.84
C ALA A 259 -9.84 -1.28 23.18
N ILE A 260 -11.02 -1.44 23.79
CA ILE A 260 -11.57 -2.74 24.17
C ILE A 260 -12.01 -3.54 22.95
N GLU A 261 -12.75 -2.91 22.04
CA GLU A 261 -13.15 -3.54 20.77
C GLU A 261 -11.91 -3.94 19.97
N MET A 262 -10.90 -3.06 19.92
CA MET A 262 -9.66 -3.34 19.19
C MET A 262 -8.93 -4.53 19.80
N GLN A 263 -8.86 -4.62 21.13
CA GLN A 263 -8.29 -5.77 21.81
C GLN A 263 -9.01 -7.06 21.42
N GLN A 264 -10.35 -7.07 21.52
CA GLN A 264 -11.16 -8.25 21.20
C GLN A 264 -10.96 -8.70 19.75
N ALA A 265 -10.98 -7.76 18.80
CA ALA A 265 -10.77 -8.03 17.38
C ALA A 265 -9.37 -8.60 17.11
N LEU A 266 -8.33 -8.03 17.74
CA LEU A 266 -6.96 -8.53 17.61
C LEU A 266 -6.82 -9.95 18.19
N GLU A 267 -7.39 -10.20 19.37
CA GLU A 267 -7.34 -11.52 20.03
C GLU A 267 -8.00 -12.63 19.21
N GLN A 268 -9.08 -12.33 18.48
CA GLN A 268 -9.76 -13.29 17.60
C GLN A 268 -8.92 -13.70 16.38
N GLN A 269 -8.04 -12.81 15.91
CA GLN A 269 -7.17 -13.08 14.75
C GLN A 269 -5.76 -13.52 15.15
N PHE A 270 -5.40 -13.32 16.42
CA PHE A 270 -4.03 -13.45 16.92
C PHE A 270 -3.42 -14.81 16.63
N ASP A 271 -4.11 -15.91 16.98
CA ASP A 271 -3.54 -17.27 16.92
C ASP A 271 -3.18 -17.70 15.49
N ARG A 272 -3.78 -17.08 14.46
CA ARG A 272 -3.49 -17.37 13.05
C ARG A 272 -2.39 -16.47 12.48
N ALA A 273 -2.11 -15.34 13.10
CA ALA A 273 -1.17 -14.36 12.60
C ALA A 273 0.27 -14.85 12.76
N HIS A 274 1.05 -14.69 11.70
CA HIS A 274 2.49 -14.88 11.75
C HIS A 274 3.15 -13.64 12.33
N TRP A 275 2.83 -12.45 11.80
CA TRP A 275 3.35 -11.19 12.30
C TRP A 275 2.22 -10.27 12.75
N ILE A 276 2.43 -9.60 13.88
CA ILE A 276 1.46 -8.72 14.53
C ILE A 276 2.11 -7.36 14.70
N ILE A 277 1.52 -6.34 14.08
CA ILE A 277 2.07 -4.98 14.05
C ILE A 277 1.13 -4.02 14.77
N MET A 278 1.57 -3.54 15.92
CA MET A 278 0.80 -2.67 16.80
C MET A 278 1.04 -1.20 16.47
N ALA A 279 0.46 -0.73 15.36
CA ALA A 279 0.65 0.63 14.84
C ALA A 279 -0.50 1.60 15.15
N ALA A 280 -1.57 1.14 15.81
CA ALA A 280 -2.63 2.01 16.31
C ALA A 280 -2.14 2.87 17.49
N ALA A 281 -2.61 4.12 17.55
CA ALA A 281 -2.50 4.98 18.72
C ALA A 281 -3.69 4.71 19.64
N VAL A 282 -3.54 3.71 20.50
CA VAL A 282 -4.52 3.36 21.52
C VAL A 282 -4.45 4.42 22.64
N ALA A 283 -5.59 4.96 23.04
CA ALA A 283 -5.67 5.92 24.16
C ALA A 283 -5.22 5.26 25.47
N ASP A 284 -4.49 5.96 26.35
CA ASP A 284 -4.03 5.38 27.62
C ASP A 284 -5.13 5.32 28.70
N VAL A 285 -6.15 6.15 28.54
CA VAL A 285 -7.25 6.34 29.51
C VAL A 285 -8.58 6.49 28.77
N ARG A 286 -9.66 6.16 29.47
CA ARG A 286 -11.05 6.31 29.03
C ARG A 286 -11.90 6.98 30.11
N PRO A 287 -13.05 7.59 29.77
CA PRO A 287 -14.03 7.98 30.77
C PRO A 287 -14.40 6.79 31.65
N GLU A 288 -14.44 6.99 32.97
CA GLU A 288 -14.76 5.92 33.93
C GLU A 288 -16.20 5.40 33.73
N THR A 289 -17.12 6.29 33.36
CA THR A 289 -18.52 5.96 33.08
C THR A 289 -18.93 6.46 31.69
N TYR A 290 -19.65 5.61 30.96
CA TYR A 290 -20.28 5.94 29.70
C TYR A 290 -21.75 6.31 29.93
N SER A 291 -22.20 7.41 29.32
CA SER A 291 -23.61 7.79 29.25
C SER A 291 -24.23 7.33 27.94
N ALA A 292 -25.33 6.59 27.99
CA ALA A 292 -26.07 6.19 26.78
C ALA A 292 -26.76 7.37 26.07
N GLU A 293 -26.95 8.50 26.77
CA GLU A 293 -27.53 9.72 26.22
C GLU A 293 -26.51 10.86 26.19
N LYS A 294 -26.67 11.79 25.25
CA LYS A 294 -25.85 13.00 25.18
C LYS A 294 -26.06 13.84 26.44
N LEU A 295 -25.02 13.98 27.25
CA LEU A 295 -25.11 14.77 28.47
C LEU A 295 -25.41 16.24 28.13
N PRO A 296 -26.48 16.83 28.70
CA PRO A 296 -26.73 18.26 28.61
C PRO A 296 -25.52 19.04 29.12
N LYS A 297 -25.27 20.23 28.57
CA LYS A 297 -24.09 21.03 28.95
C LYS A 297 -23.99 21.30 30.47
N ARG A 298 -25.14 21.46 31.14
CA ARG A 298 -25.24 21.66 32.60
C ARG A 298 -24.92 20.42 33.45
N SER A 299 -24.99 19.24 32.84
CA SER A 299 -24.73 17.94 33.49
C SER A 299 -23.33 17.43 33.20
N LEU A 300 -22.52 18.17 32.44
CA LEU A 300 -21.12 17.83 32.25
C LEU A 300 -20.35 18.05 33.56
N PRO A 301 -19.51 17.09 33.98
CA PRO A 301 -18.74 17.23 35.20
C PRO A 301 -17.64 18.28 35.02
N ALA A 302 -17.30 18.98 36.11
CA ALA A 302 -16.18 19.93 36.10
C ALA A 302 -14.81 19.21 35.97
N CYS A 303 -14.71 18.00 36.51
CA CYS A 303 -13.58 17.10 36.37
C CYS A 303 -14.08 15.77 35.81
N LEU A 304 -13.46 15.25 34.75
CA LEU A 304 -13.87 13.99 34.15
C LEU A 304 -13.12 12.82 34.84
N PRO A 305 -13.80 11.90 35.54
CA PRO A 305 -13.15 10.72 36.09
C PRO A 305 -12.67 9.79 34.96
N LEU A 306 -11.44 9.29 35.11
CA LEU A 306 -10.77 8.47 34.09
C LEU A 306 -10.38 7.11 34.66
N ALA A 307 -10.58 6.07 33.85
CA ALA A 307 -10.07 4.73 34.08
C ALA A 307 -8.97 4.41 33.06
N SER A 308 -8.01 3.57 33.42
CA SER A 308 -7.02 3.06 32.46
C SER A 308 -7.67 2.15 31.43
N VAL A 309 -7.17 2.18 30.19
CA VAL A 309 -7.52 1.16 29.19
C VAL A 309 -6.71 -0.12 29.40
N PRO A 310 -7.15 -1.26 28.84
CA PRO A 310 -6.33 -2.46 28.79
C PRO A 310 -5.04 -2.25 27.97
N ASP A 311 -3.94 -2.81 28.46
CA ASP A 311 -2.69 -2.81 27.73
C ASP A 311 -2.66 -3.98 26.71
N ILE A 312 -3.23 -3.72 25.53
CA ILE A 312 -3.40 -4.71 24.46
C ILE A 312 -2.07 -5.43 24.15
N VAL A 313 -0.98 -4.67 24.09
CA VAL A 313 0.33 -5.21 23.72
C VAL A 313 0.85 -6.18 24.78
N ALA A 314 0.72 -5.86 26.08
CA ALA A 314 1.08 -6.80 27.13
C ALA A 314 0.20 -8.06 27.13
N ASN A 315 -1.11 -7.90 26.89
CA ASN A 315 -2.02 -9.05 26.87
C ASN A 315 -1.68 -10.01 25.72
N LEU A 316 -1.40 -9.46 24.53
CA LEU A 316 -0.99 -10.27 23.38
C LEU A 316 0.39 -10.90 23.59
N SER A 317 1.34 -10.19 24.20
CA SER A 317 2.69 -10.73 24.40
C SER A 317 2.76 -11.91 25.37
N GLN A 318 1.85 -11.98 26.33
CA GLN A 318 1.69 -13.14 27.23
C GLN A 318 1.16 -14.38 26.51
N ARG A 319 0.41 -14.22 25.42
CA ARG A 319 -0.15 -15.30 24.60
C ARG A 319 0.71 -15.67 23.39
N LYS A 320 1.75 -14.88 23.12
CA LYS A 320 2.61 -14.98 21.93
C LYS A 320 3.22 -16.38 21.80
N GLN A 321 3.00 -16.99 20.64
CA GLN A 321 3.58 -18.29 20.30
C GLN A 321 4.98 -18.15 19.66
N PRO A 322 5.83 -19.18 19.71
CA PRO A 322 7.20 -19.11 19.18
C PRO A 322 7.29 -18.74 17.69
N HIS A 323 6.30 -19.13 16.89
CA HIS A 323 6.25 -18.83 15.45
C HIS A 323 5.83 -17.38 15.14
N GLN A 324 5.33 -16.64 16.14
CA GLN A 324 4.81 -15.29 15.96
C GLN A 324 5.88 -14.23 16.16
N CYS A 325 5.76 -13.12 15.44
CA CYS A 325 6.55 -11.92 15.64
C CYS A 325 5.64 -10.75 16.02
N LEU A 326 5.82 -10.20 17.22
CA LEU A 326 5.06 -9.08 17.74
C LEU A 326 5.90 -7.80 17.67
N ILE A 327 5.43 -6.83 16.89
CA ILE A 327 6.15 -5.61 16.55
C ILE A 327 5.38 -4.42 17.12
N GLY A 328 6.04 -3.63 17.96
CA GLY A 328 5.46 -2.42 18.55
C GLY A 328 5.79 -1.15 17.77
N PHE A 329 5.00 -0.11 18.01
CA PHE A 329 5.36 1.27 17.69
C PHE A 329 5.48 2.10 18.98
N ALA A 330 6.37 3.09 18.94
CA ALA A 330 6.49 4.14 19.94
C ALA A 330 6.63 5.49 19.26
N ALA A 331 5.93 6.49 19.79
CA ALA A 331 5.99 7.86 19.32
C ALA A 331 6.33 8.73 20.53
N GLN A 332 7.48 9.40 20.51
CA GLN A 332 7.98 10.16 21.66
C GLN A 332 8.64 11.47 21.27
N SER A 333 8.72 12.40 22.22
CA SER A 333 9.49 13.65 22.09
C SER A 333 10.78 13.52 22.87
N GLY A 334 11.86 14.16 22.43
CA GLY A 334 13.17 14.06 23.09
C GLY A 334 13.88 12.72 22.84
N ASP A 335 14.29 12.03 23.90
CA ASP A 335 14.95 10.71 23.77
C ASP A 335 13.92 9.62 23.44
N ILE A 336 13.95 9.18 22.19
CA ILE A 336 13.02 8.16 21.66
C ILE A 336 13.53 6.72 21.83
N VAL A 337 14.81 6.52 22.17
CA VAL A 337 15.46 5.19 22.13
C VAL A 337 15.35 4.50 23.48
N THR A 338 15.71 5.18 24.57
CA THR A 338 15.72 4.57 25.91
C THR A 338 14.33 4.04 26.29
N PRO A 339 13.25 4.83 26.16
CA PRO A 339 11.92 4.33 26.52
C PRO A 339 11.38 3.27 25.55
N ALA A 340 11.86 3.26 24.30
CA ALA A 340 11.52 2.22 23.34
C ALA A 340 12.17 0.88 23.70
N LEU A 341 13.41 0.86 24.19
CA LEU A 341 14.07 -0.33 24.74
C LEU A 341 13.34 -0.86 25.97
N GLU A 342 12.98 0.02 26.91
CA GLU A 342 12.18 -0.37 28.07
C GLU A 342 10.83 -0.97 27.68
N LYS A 343 10.16 -0.40 26.66
CA LYS A 343 8.91 -0.94 26.12
C LYS A 343 9.12 -2.28 25.42
N LEU A 344 10.18 -2.42 24.63
CA LEU A 344 10.57 -3.66 23.94
C LEU A 344 10.70 -4.82 24.93
N GLU A 345 11.46 -4.62 26.00
CA GLU A 345 11.67 -5.62 27.07
C GLU A 345 10.40 -5.87 27.89
N ARG A 346 9.81 -4.82 28.47
CA ARG A 346 8.63 -4.93 29.34
C ARG A 346 7.43 -5.56 28.65
N LYS A 347 7.30 -5.37 27.34
CA LYS A 347 6.22 -5.93 26.51
C LYS A 347 6.61 -7.18 25.75
N ASN A 348 7.82 -7.71 25.93
CA ASN A 348 8.30 -8.90 25.23
C ASN A 348 8.06 -8.83 23.70
N LEU A 349 8.33 -7.67 23.10
CA LEU A 349 8.20 -7.46 21.65
C LEU A 349 9.42 -8.02 20.95
N ASP A 350 9.25 -8.58 19.75
CA ASP A 350 10.39 -9.04 18.95
C ASP A 350 11.11 -7.84 18.30
N ALA A 351 10.36 -6.79 17.97
CA ALA A 351 10.90 -5.54 17.44
C ALA A 351 10.04 -4.33 17.84
N ILE A 352 10.63 -3.14 17.79
CA ILE A 352 9.90 -1.88 17.95
C ILE A 352 10.41 -0.82 16.96
N ALA A 353 9.47 -0.11 16.35
CA ALA A 353 9.75 1.09 15.57
C ALA A 353 9.45 2.33 16.44
N THR A 354 10.46 3.13 16.74
CA THR A 354 10.30 4.37 17.51
C THR A 354 10.50 5.59 16.63
N ASN A 355 9.56 6.52 16.63
CA ASN A 355 9.63 7.76 15.84
C ASN A 355 9.52 9.00 16.72
N PRO A 356 10.26 10.08 16.40
CA PRO A 356 10.03 11.37 17.04
C PRO A 356 8.69 11.96 16.57
N ILE A 357 8.03 12.71 17.46
CA ILE A 357 6.78 13.44 17.16
C ILE A 357 6.91 14.96 17.33
N ASP A 358 8.06 15.42 17.82
CA ASP A 358 8.41 16.82 18.05
C ASP A 358 9.13 17.46 16.86
N GLN A 359 9.42 16.69 15.80
CA GLN A 359 10.11 17.22 14.62
C GLN A 359 9.13 17.67 13.52
N PRO A 360 9.40 18.82 12.85
CA PRO A 360 8.59 19.28 11.72
C PRO A 360 8.47 18.21 10.64
N HIS A 361 7.28 18.06 10.06
CA HIS A 361 6.99 17.09 9.00
C HIS A 361 7.16 15.61 9.38
N SER A 362 7.29 15.28 10.66
CA SER A 362 7.33 13.90 11.19
C SER A 362 6.05 13.53 11.95
N GLY A 363 5.78 12.23 12.13
CA GLY A 363 4.72 11.75 13.02
C GLY A 363 3.31 11.69 12.43
N PHE A 364 2.32 12.07 13.25
CA PHE A 364 0.90 11.92 12.94
C PHE A 364 0.48 12.85 11.80
N GLY A 365 -0.32 12.33 10.85
CA GLY A 365 -0.84 13.13 9.73
C GLY A 365 0.12 13.37 8.54
N SER A 366 1.44 13.42 8.75
CA SER A 366 2.44 13.57 7.67
C SER A 366 2.44 12.38 6.70
N ASP A 367 2.88 12.59 5.46
CA ASP A 367 3.11 11.53 4.46
C ASP A 367 4.53 10.93 4.55
N ARG A 368 5.42 11.60 5.29
CA ARG A 368 6.77 11.14 5.59
C ARG A 368 6.91 10.72 7.03
N ASN A 369 7.90 9.87 7.30
CA ASN A 369 8.29 9.53 8.66
C ASN A 369 9.78 9.21 8.71
N GLN A 370 10.32 9.19 9.92
CA GLN A 370 11.64 8.68 10.24
C GLN A 370 11.52 7.84 11.51
N ALA A 371 12.42 6.89 11.71
CA ALA A 371 12.34 6.02 12.86
C ALA A 371 13.71 5.44 13.22
N VAL A 372 13.80 4.89 14.42
CA VAL A 372 14.83 3.93 14.78
C VAL A 372 14.14 2.58 14.99
N PHE A 373 14.63 1.55 14.31
CA PHE A 373 14.18 0.18 14.53
C PHE A 373 15.11 -0.51 15.51
N LEU A 374 14.51 -1.21 16.47
CA LEU A 374 15.19 -1.94 17.54
C LEU A 374 14.63 -3.37 17.61
N ASP A 375 15.47 -4.35 17.93
CA ASP A 375 15.05 -5.73 18.21
C ASP A 375 15.65 -6.26 19.52
N GLN A 376 15.18 -7.44 19.95
CA GLN A 376 15.62 -8.08 21.20
C GLN A 376 17.11 -8.47 21.21
N SER A 377 17.77 -8.56 20.05
CA SER A 377 19.20 -8.85 19.97
C SER A 377 20.09 -7.63 20.22
N GLY A 378 19.47 -6.44 20.37
CA GLY A 378 20.16 -5.16 20.49
C GLY A 378 20.49 -4.53 19.15
N ARG A 379 19.99 -5.08 18.03
CA ARG A 379 20.20 -4.47 16.71
C ARG A 379 19.45 -3.14 16.66
N ARG A 380 20.14 -2.11 16.19
CA ARG A 380 19.61 -0.76 16.01
C ARG A 380 19.85 -0.29 14.59
N VAL A 381 18.78 0.14 13.91
CA VAL A 381 18.85 0.69 12.55
C VAL A 381 18.15 2.04 12.51
N ALA A 382 18.90 3.10 12.22
CA ALA A 382 18.32 4.42 11.96
C ALA A 382 17.74 4.49 10.55
N ILE A 383 16.55 5.06 10.42
CA ILE A 383 15.82 5.23 9.17
C ILE A 383 15.66 6.73 8.92
N GLU A 384 16.36 7.21 7.90
CA GLU A 384 16.27 8.59 7.42
C GLU A 384 14.83 8.93 6.98
N PRO A 385 14.45 10.23 6.96
CA PRO A 385 13.15 10.69 6.50
C PRO A 385 12.78 10.12 5.13
N CYS A 386 11.78 9.25 5.09
CA CYS A 386 11.27 8.62 3.86
C CYS A 386 9.75 8.63 3.83
N SER A 387 9.14 8.13 2.75
CA SER A 387 7.69 7.95 2.71
C SER A 387 7.27 6.87 3.71
N LYS A 388 6.03 6.93 4.20
CA LYS A 388 5.50 5.88 5.09
C LYS A 388 5.53 4.49 4.46
N LEU A 389 5.34 4.40 3.13
CA LEU A 389 5.40 3.15 2.39
C LEU A 389 6.84 2.60 2.32
N GLU A 390 7.83 3.46 2.08
CA GLU A 390 9.24 3.04 2.13
C GLU A 390 9.65 2.59 3.54
N MET A 391 9.22 3.32 4.59
CA MET A 391 9.48 2.93 5.97
C MET A 391 8.84 1.58 6.31
N ALA A 392 7.62 1.31 5.81
CA ALA A 392 6.96 0.03 5.97
C ALA A 392 7.76 -1.12 5.33
N HIS A 393 8.25 -0.93 4.12
CA HIS A 393 9.11 -1.92 3.46
C HIS A 393 10.40 -2.18 4.24
N ARG A 394 11.06 -1.12 4.72
CA ARG A 394 12.27 -1.23 5.56
C ARG A 394 11.98 -1.97 6.87
N LEU A 395 10.80 -1.78 7.47
CA LEU A 395 10.40 -2.50 8.68
C LEU A 395 10.24 -4.00 8.41
N TYR A 396 9.62 -4.37 7.29
CA TYR A 396 9.50 -5.77 6.92
C TYR A 396 10.87 -6.41 6.65
N ASP A 397 11.78 -5.73 5.97
CA ASP A 397 13.16 -6.22 5.76
C ASP A 397 13.89 -6.42 7.09
N PHE A 398 13.73 -5.47 8.02
CA PHE A 398 14.28 -5.56 9.36
C PHE A 398 13.73 -6.78 10.11
N VAL A 399 12.41 -6.97 10.12
CA VAL A 399 11.74 -8.05 10.84
C VAL A 399 11.98 -9.44 10.24
N ARG A 400 12.08 -9.56 8.91
CA ARG A 400 12.39 -10.84 8.23
C ARG A 400 13.66 -11.49 8.76
N SER A 401 14.64 -10.68 9.13
CA SER A 401 15.91 -11.18 9.66
C SER A 401 15.82 -11.75 11.09
N ILE A 402 14.71 -11.50 11.79
CA ILE A 402 14.47 -11.99 13.17
C ILE A 402 13.84 -13.38 13.14
N LYS A 403 12.84 -13.60 12.28
CA LYS A 403 12.13 -14.89 12.12
C LYS A 403 11.84 -15.15 10.64
N SER A 404 12.64 -16.03 10.02
CA SER A 404 12.46 -16.53 8.65
C SER A 404 11.22 -17.43 8.54
#